data_AF-A0AAN8KAY9-F1
#
_entry.id   AF-A0AAN8KAY9-F1
#
_cell.length_a   1.000
_cell.length_b   1.000
_cell.length_c   1.000
_cell.angle_alpha   90.00
_cell.angle_beta   90.00
_cell.angle_gamma   90.00
#
_symmetry.space_group_name_H-M   'P 1'
#
loop_
_entity.id
_entity.type
_entity.pdbx_description
1 polymer ?
#
loop_
_entity_poly.entity_id
_entity_poly.type
_entity_poly.pdbx_seq_one_letter_code
_entity_poly.pdbx_strand_id
1 'polypeptide(L)'
;MILYQQLLGVWYGISSVDYGTNHNTKTTHGFVMRIAKLTSASYRIQHQQDENGSCQVISDVFAKPLCETDTSGDFLSTSGSSMMTQWTMLKILHFTENELILYWCTRENEGGSCEIEGVRVDLLSRSPTYKPSSSINIDEKLNMVCLESKNLIDVESSLSSACHPETLPPPPSPPPIIPISSCAVDVLPKTNVDIERIAGYWYEVASPPPEPLFPLRNMVLYYHPVGTQHIKMIISGEGSDGKCKGPLYGDFKVRCTEKPDGRFLGRLNKTGLWTWTTMQIMYTDYDHVAIAYSCMNEREDGSCNPASAKAHILSRQTTLDETRRKRMNGIILSACLSPLNDHIHDGVCKSKVAEGLEMLEQKVNAAPA
;
A
#
# COMPACT_ATOMS: atom_id res chain seq x y z
N MET A 1 -5.57 19.49 -13.14
CA MET A 1 -4.20 18.95 -13.17
C MET A 1 -3.49 19.51 -11.95
N ILE A 2 -3.23 18.67 -10.94
CA ILE A 2 -2.56 19.10 -9.71
C ILE A 2 -1.09 19.35 -10.04
N LEU A 3 -0.64 20.60 -9.95
CA LEU A 3 0.79 20.91 -10.00
C LEU A 3 1.37 20.50 -8.65
N TYR A 4 1.84 19.27 -8.52
CA TYR A 4 2.33 18.72 -7.25
C TYR A 4 3.46 19.54 -6.60
N GLN A 5 4.14 20.40 -7.36
CA GLN A 5 5.10 21.38 -6.83
C GLN A 5 4.44 22.36 -5.83
N GLN A 6 3.17 22.70 -6.03
CA GLN A 6 2.43 23.60 -5.15
C GLN A 6 2.01 22.92 -3.84
N LEU A 7 2.10 21.60 -3.71
CA LEU A 7 1.86 20.90 -2.43
C LEU A 7 3.02 21.08 -1.45
N LEU A 8 4.21 21.45 -1.92
CA LEU A 8 5.41 21.48 -1.10
C LEU A 8 5.38 22.59 -0.06
N GLY A 9 6.00 22.36 1.08
CA GLY A 9 6.16 23.33 2.17
C GLY A 9 5.32 22.99 3.40
N VAL A 10 4.98 24.03 4.15
CA VAL A 10 4.31 23.92 5.44
C VAL A 10 2.80 24.14 5.27
N TRP A 11 2.02 23.33 5.98
CA TRP A 11 0.57 23.34 6.05
C TRP A 11 0.13 23.26 7.51
N TYR A 12 -0.86 24.04 7.90
CA TYR A 12 -1.40 24.11 9.25
C TYR A 12 -2.72 23.37 9.34
N GLY A 13 -2.89 22.55 10.37
CA GLY A 13 -4.16 21.91 10.70
C GLY A 13 -5.23 22.94 11.06
N ILE A 14 -6.31 22.99 10.28
CA ILE A 14 -7.47 23.85 10.55
C ILE A 14 -8.57 23.05 11.24
N SER A 15 -8.90 21.91 10.67
CA SER A 15 -9.84 20.96 11.25
C SER A 15 -9.41 19.54 10.90
N SER A 16 -9.65 18.59 11.79
CA SER A 16 -9.33 17.19 11.53
C SER A 16 -10.40 16.29 12.14
N VAL A 17 -10.51 15.08 11.61
CA VAL A 17 -11.27 13.99 12.23
C VAL A 17 -10.48 12.71 12.03
N ASP A 18 -10.28 11.96 13.11
CA ASP A 18 -9.69 10.63 13.11
C ASP A 18 -10.71 9.68 13.72
N TYR A 19 -11.26 8.79 12.90
CA TYR A 19 -12.27 7.83 13.32
C TYR A 19 -11.67 6.54 13.90
N GLY A 20 -10.36 6.33 13.77
CA GLY A 20 -9.70 5.09 14.17
C GLY A 20 -9.18 5.06 15.59
N THR A 21 -8.93 6.24 16.16
CA THR A 21 -8.76 6.36 17.59
C THR A 21 -10.15 6.40 18.22
N ASN A 22 -10.45 5.50 19.18
CA ASN A 22 -11.73 5.46 19.92
C ASN A 22 -12.21 6.90 20.12
N HIS A 23 -13.45 7.22 19.68
CA HIS A 23 -14.10 8.55 19.48
C HIS A 23 -13.81 9.72 20.47
N ASN A 24 -12.98 9.53 21.49
CA ASN A 24 -12.60 10.47 22.53
C ASN A 24 -11.20 11.07 22.40
N THR A 25 -10.28 10.56 21.58
CA THR A 25 -9.01 11.27 21.29
C THR A 25 -9.21 12.25 20.15
N LYS A 26 -9.99 13.29 20.44
CA LYS A 26 -10.08 14.46 19.57
C LYS A 26 -8.69 15.05 19.43
N THR A 27 -8.16 15.15 18.22
CA THR A 27 -6.99 15.98 17.90
C THR A 27 -7.40 17.44 18.05
N THR A 28 -7.46 17.93 19.29
CA THR A 28 -7.79 19.33 19.61
C THR A 28 -6.56 20.23 19.49
N HIS A 29 -5.36 19.66 19.54
CA HIS A 29 -4.12 20.42 19.53
C HIS A 29 -3.72 20.81 18.11
N GLY A 30 -3.28 22.06 17.96
CA GLY A 30 -2.62 22.56 16.75
C GLY A 30 -1.54 21.60 16.25
N PHE A 31 -1.57 21.29 14.96
CA PHE A 31 -0.54 20.50 14.30
C PHE A 31 -0.10 21.14 12.98
N VAL A 32 1.07 20.73 12.51
CA VAL A 32 1.70 21.17 11.27
C VAL A 32 1.99 19.95 10.40
N MET A 33 1.70 20.05 9.11
CA MET A 33 2.16 19.11 8.11
C MET A 33 3.23 19.74 7.23
N ARG A 34 4.36 19.05 7.09
CA ARG A 34 5.42 19.41 6.15
C ARG A 34 5.46 18.42 5.02
N ILE A 35 5.28 18.93 3.81
CA ILE A 35 5.34 18.13 2.58
C ILE A 35 6.60 18.55 1.83
N ALA A 36 7.52 17.61 1.65
CA ALA A 36 8.77 17.83 0.93
C ALA A 36 8.90 16.83 -0.22
N LYS A 37 9.60 17.23 -1.28
CA LYS A 37 9.97 16.32 -2.36
C LYS A 37 11.13 15.44 -1.87
N LEU A 38 10.97 14.12 -1.98
CA LEU A 38 12.01 13.16 -1.55
C LEU A 38 12.84 12.69 -2.74
N THR A 39 12.16 12.23 -3.80
CA THR A 39 12.76 11.82 -5.07
C THR A 39 12.08 12.57 -6.22
N SER A 40 12.40 12.25 -7.48
CA SER A 40 11.63 12.77 -8.62
C SER A 40 10.17 12.30 -8.63
N ALA A 41 9.85 11.18 -7.95
CA ALA A 41 8.55 10.50 -8.00
C ALA A 41 7.84 10.35 -6.64
N SER A 42 8.45 10.78 -5.53
CA SER A 42 7.89 10.61 -4.18
C SER A 42 8.03 11.84 -3.29
N TYR A 43 7.18 11.89 -2.28
CA TYR A 43 7.07 12.97 -1.29
C TYR A 43 7.28 12.40 0.11
N ARG A 44 7.83 13.22 0.99
CA ARG A 44 7.87 12.98 2.44
C ARG A 44 6.84 13.89 3.10
N ILE A 45 5.96 13.32 3.91
CA ILE A 45 4.91 14.02 4.65
C ILE A 45 5.19 13.81 6.14
N GLN A 46 5.53 14.89 6.83
CA GLN A 46 5.78 14.87 8.27
C GLN A 46 4.64 15.55 9.01
N HIS A 47 4.00 14.82 9.90
CA HIS A 47 3.02 15.34 10.84
C HIS A 47 3.74 15.73 12.13
N GLN A 48 3.63 16.99 12.51
CA GLN A 48 4.31 17.59 13.64
C GLN A 48 3.30 18.17 14.62
N GLN A 49 3.52 17.96 15.91
CA GLN A 49 2.69 18.49 16.98
C GLN A 49 3.58 18.98 18.12
N ASP A 50 3.08 19.92 18.92
CA ASP A 50 3.76 20.29 20.15
C ASP A 50 3.61 19.18 21.20
N GLU A 51 4.74 18.66 21.65
CA GLU A 51 4.85 17.79 22.80
C GLU A 51 5.79 18.42 23.83
N ASN A 52 5.23 18.86 24.96
CA ASN A 52 5.97 19.44 26.08
C ASN A 52 6.78 20.71 25.73
N GLY A 53 6.26 21.57 24.86
CA GLY A 53 6.91 22.83 24.46
C GLY A 53 7.99 22.64 23.40
N SER A 54 7.95 21.53 22.66
CA SER A 54 8.84 21.20 21.56
C SER A 54 8.05 20.64 20.39
N CYS A 55 8.32 21.13 19.18
CA CYS A 55 7.67 20.62 17.98
C CYS A 55 8.28 19.27 17.58
N GLN A 56 7.56 18.19 17.84
CA GLN A 56 8.00 16.82 17.58
C GLN A 56 7.36 16.26 16.32
N VAL A 57 8.09 15.45 15.57
CA VAL A 57 7.55 14.67 14.45
C VAL A 57 6.84 13.45 15.02
N ILE A 58 5.51 13.47 14.99
CA ILE A 58 4.67 12.37 15.50
C ILE A 58 4.33 11.34 14.42
N SER A 59 4.43 11.72 13.14
CA SER A 59 4.37 10.77 12.03
C SER A 59 5.25 11.25 10.87
N ASP A 60 5.87 10.31 10.18
CA ASP A 60 6.74 10.53 9.04
C ASP A 60 6.46 9.48 7.97
N VAL A 61 6.02 9.93 6.81
CA VAL A 61 5.39 9.11 5.79
C VAL A 61 6.00 9.39 4.43
N PHE A 62 6.23 8.34 3.64
CA PHE A 62 6.62 8.48 2.24
C PHE A 62 5.41 8.21 1.36
N ALA A 63 5.00 9.20 0.55
CA ALA A 63 3.88 9.08 -0.35
C ALA A 63 4.37 9.09 -1.80
N LYS A 64 3.90 8.14 -2.60
CA LYS A 64 4.10 8.12 -4.05
C LYS A 64 2.75 8.09 -4.77
N PRO A 65 2.61 8.76 -5.93
CA PRO A 65 1.40 8.66 -6.74
C PRO A 65 1.09 7.18 -7.00
N LEU A 66 -0.18 6.81 -6.89
CA LEU A 66 -0.58 5.41 -7.04
C LEU A 66 -0.26 4.89 -8.45
N CYS A 67 -0.47 5.73 -9.47
CA CYS A 67 -0.14 5.43 -10.86
C CYS A 67 0.65 6.58 -11.51
N GLU A 68 1.61 6.24 -12.38
CA GLU A 68 2.56 7.19 -12.98
C GLU A 68 1.91 8.33 -13.76
N THR A 69 0.72 8.08 -14.33
CA THR A 69 -0.01 9.08 -15.12
C THR A 69 -1.25 9.61 -14.41
N ASP A 70 -1.44 9.28 -13.14
CA ASP A 70 -2.66 9.65 -12.46
C ASP A 70 -2.67 11.12 -12.05
N THR A 71 -3.81 11.77 -12.23
CA THR A 71 -4.09 13.12 -11.73
C THR A 71 -5.21 13.13 -10.69
N SER A 72 -5.72 11.94 -10.32
CA SER A 72 -6.77 11.71 -9.32
C SER A 72 -6.42 12.26 -7.93
N GLY A 73 -5.13 12.44 -7.65
CA GLY A 73 -4.64 12.76 -6.32
C GLY A 73 -4.57 11.57 -5.38
N ASP A 74 -4.61 10.34 -5.90
CA ASP A 74 -4.43 9.10 -5.13
C ASP A 74 -2.94 8.77 -4.96
N PHE A 75 -2.56 8.51 -3.72
CA PHE A 75 -1.20 8.19 -3.30
C PHE A 75 -1.19 6.90 -2.48
N LEU A 76 -0.12 6.16 -2.68
CA LEU A 76 0.26 5.09 -1.78
C LEU A 76 1.28 5.63 -0.80
N SER A 77 0.95 5.58 0.48
CA SER A 77 1.83 5.99 1.56
C SER A 77 2.41 4.77 2.26
N THR A 78 3.73 4.78 2.47
CA THR A 78 4.40 3.88 3.40
C THR A 78 4.67 4.62 4.70
N SER A 79 4.11 4.12 5.80
CA SER A 79 4.27 4.74 7.12
C SER A 79 4.87 3.77 8.14
N GLY A 80 5.96 4.21 8.77
CA GLY A 80 6.37 3.73 10.10
C GLY A 80 7.06 2.36 10.18
N SER A 81 7.68 2.14 11.33
CA SER A 81 8.56 1.02 11.69
C SER A 81 7.83 -0.28 12.08
N SER A 82 6.50 -0.36 11.92
CA SER A 82 5.68 -1.49 12.39
C SER A 82 4.87 -2.15 11.26
N MET A 83 4.76 -3.47 11.31
CA MET A 83 4.14 -4.33 10.28
C MET A 83 2.63 -4.06 10.03
N MET A 84 1.93 -3.34 10.92
CA MET A 84 0.48 -3.11 10.84
C MET A 84 0.08 -1.74 10.25
N THR A 85 1.02 -0.81 10.05
CA THR A 85 0.77 0.55 9.54
C THR A 85 1.41 0.80 8.15
N GLN A 86 1.94 -0.25 7.52
CA GLN A 86 2.88 -0.12 6.41
C GLN A 86 2.30 0.47 5.13
N TRP A 87 0.98 0.40 4.92
CA TRP A 87 0.34 0.93 3.73
C TRP A 87 -0.90 1.73 4.11
N THR A 88 -0.88 3.03 3.82
CA THR A 88 -2.03 3.92 3.95
C THR A 88 -2.34 4.48 2.58
N MET A 89 -3.59 4.38 2.15
CA MET A 89 -4.03 5.11 0.96
C MET A 89 -4.26 6.57 1.36
N LEU A 90 -3.59 7.48 0.66
CA LEU A 90 -3.74 8.92 0.85
C LEU A 90 -4.42 9.47 -0.40
N LYS A 91 -5.43 10.31 -0.22
CA LYS A 91 -6.13 10.98 -1.32
C LYS A 91 -6.18 12.48 -1.08
N ILE A 92 -5.88 13.24 -2.13
CA ILE A 92 -6.11 14.69 -2.16
C ILE A 92 -7.53 14.93 -2.65
N LEU A 93 -8.44 15.28 -1.75
CA LEU A 93 -9.85 15.57 -2.11
C LEU A 93 -10.03 16.97 -2.69
N HIS A 94 -9.19 17.91 -2.26
CA HIS A 94 -9.20 19.29 -2.70
C HIS A 94 -7.81 19.90 -2.54
N PHE A 95 -7.43 20.76 -3.49
CA PHE A 95 -6.15 21.44 -3.44
C PHE A 95 -6.19 22.78 -4.18
N THR A 96 -5.77 23.85 -3.49
CA THR A 96 -5.50 25.19 -4.03
C THR A 96 -4.18 25.71 -3.47
N GLU A 97 -3.79 26.94 -3.82
CA GLU A 97 -2.58 27.55 -3.28
C GLU A 97 -2.58 27.65 -1.75
N ASN A 98 -3.76 27.81 -1.15
CA ASN A 98 -3.92 28.08 0.29
C ASN A 98 -4.67 26.99 1.06
N GLU A 99 -5.23 25.99 0.38
CA GLU A 99 -6.13 25.01 0.98
C GLU A 99 -5.80 23.60 0.49
N LEU A 100 -5.87 22.63 1.40
CA LEU A 100 -5.63 21.24 1.09
C LEU A 100 -6.53 20.37 1.97
N ILE A 101 -7.25 19.43 1.35
CA ILE A 101 -8.00 18.39 2.07
C ILE A 101 -7.32 17.06 1.79
N LEU A 102 -6.73 16.48 2.84
CA LEU A 102 -6.14 15.15 2.81
C LEU A 102 -7.10 14.14 3.44
N TYR A 103 -7.31 13.05 2.73
CA TYR A 103 -8.05 11.88 3.20
C TYR A 103 -7.07 10.72 3.33
N TRP A 104 -7.12 10.05 4.48
CA TRP A 104 -6.28 8.90 4.80
C TRP A 104 -7.17 7.70 5.03
N CYS A 105 -6.83 6.59 4.38
CA CYS A 105 -7.46 5.31 4.59
C CYS A 105 -6.41 4.26 4.96
N THR A 106 -6.45 3.84 6.22
CA THR A 106 -5.53 2.84 6.78
C THR A 106 -6.11 1.43 6.73
N ARG A 107 -7.42 1.28 6.50
CA ARG A 107 -8.11 -0.01 6.41
C ARG A 107 -9.22 0.03 5.35
N GLU A 108 -9.13 -0.81 4.32
CA GLU A 108 -10.20 -0.99 3.33
C GLU A 108 -11.03 -2.28 3.61
N ASN A 109 -12.34 -2.18 3.45
CA ASN A 109 -13.29 -3.29 3.39
C ASN A 109 -13.06 -4.15 2.14
N GLU A 110 -13.70 -5.33 2.08
CA GLU A 110 -13.69 -6.19 0.87
C GLU A 110 -14.19 -5.46 -0.39
N GLY A 111 -15.15 -4.55 -0.23
CA GLY A 111 -15.66 -3.71 -1.31
C GLY A 111 -14.64 -2.68 -1.83
N GLY A 112 -13.54 -2.42 -1.12
CA GLY A 112 -12.57 -1.38 -1.42
C GLY A 112 -12.94 0.00 -0.87
N SER A 113 -14.10 0.12 -0.21
CA SER A 113 -14.40 1.28 0.62
C SER A 113 -13.54 1.27 1.87
N CYS A 114 -13.23 2.43 2.44
CA CYS A 114 -12.52 2.48 3.70
C CYS A 114 -13.43 2.04 4.85
N GLU A 115 -12.90 1.24 5.77
CA GLU A 115 -13.52 1.02 7.08
C GLU A 115 -13.52 2.35 7.82
N ILE A 116 -14.65 2.75 8.41
CA ILE A 116 -14.74 4.07 9.05
C ILE A 116 -13.69 4.23 10.15
N GLU A 117 -13.41 3.18 10.94
CA GLU A 117 -12.33 3.16 11.94
C GLU A 117 -10.91 3.22 11.35
N GLY A 118 -10.76 3.22 10.04
CA GLY A 118 -9.49 3.39 9.34
C GLY A 118 -9.35 4.78 8.70
N VAL A 119 -10.34 5.65 8.84
CA VAL A 119 -10.42 6.94 8.15
C VAL A 119 -9.89 8.07 9.02
N ARG A 120 -9.05 8.91 8.41
CA ARG A 120 -8.70 10.24 8.92
C ARG A 120 -8.86 11.27 7.82
N VAL A 121 -9.32 12.47 8.15
CA VAL A 121 -9.36 13.61 7.24
C VAL A 121 -8.71 14.81 7.90
N ASP A 122 -7.84 15.50 7.16
CA ASP A 122 -7.21 16.73 7.57
C ASP A 122 -7.54 17.86 6.58
N LEU A 123 -8.16 18.93 7.10
CA LEU A 123 -8.29 20.20 6.40
C LEU A 123 -7.12 21.09 6.79
N LEU A 124 -6.39 21.57 5.78
CA LEU A 124 -5.14 22.27 5.95
C LEU A 124 -5.13 23.60 5.23
N SER A 125 -4.33 24.53 5.77
CA SER A 125 -4.08 25.81 5.13
C SER A 125 -2.61 26.24 5.17
N ARG A 126 -2.23 27.16 4.30
CA ARG A 126 -0.95 27.88 4.36
C ARG A 126 -0.89 28.92 5.48
N SER A 127 -2.02 29.28 6.10
CA SER A 127 -2.06 30.21 7.23
C SER A 127 -2.68 29.55 8.47
N PRO A 128 -2.10 29.72 9.67
CA PRO A 128 -2.65 29.16 10.90
C PRO A 128 -3.93 29.86 11.35
N THR A 129 -4.22 31.06 10.83
CA THR A 129 -5.42 31.84 11.14
C THR A 129 -6.48 31.75 10.04
N TYR A 130 -6.31 30.82 9.10
CA TYR A 130 -7.17 30.68 7.95
C TYR A 130 -8.58 30.28 8.35
N LYS A 131 -9.57 31.07 7.90
CA LYS A 131 -10.96 30.64 7.86
C LYS A 131 -11.24 30.14 6.45
N PRO A 132 -11.82 28.94 6.27
CA PRO A 132 -12.17 28.43 4.96
C PRO A 132 -12.91 29.51 4.17
N SER A 133 -12.40 29.78 2.95
CA SER A 133 -13.11 30.65 2.03
C SER A 133 -14.52 30.08 1.81
N SER A 134 -15.52 30.95 1.62
CA SER A 134 -16.87 30.51 1.22
C SER A 134 -16.90 29.77 -0.13
N SER A 135 -15.75 29.69 -0.83
CA SER A 135 -15.59 28.98 -2.09
C SER A 135 -15.28 27.48 -1.98
N ILE A 136 -14.79 26.97 -0.84
CA ILE A 136 -14.71 25.51 -0.67
C ILE A 136 -16.06 24.99 -0.20
N ASN A 137 -16.72 24.23 -1.06
CA ASN A 137 -17.82 23.38 -0.64
C ASN A 137 -17.26 22.12 0.03
N ILE A 138 -16.90 22.23 1.32
CA ILE A 138 -16.30 21.12 2.09
C ILE A 138 -17.22 19.90 2.08
N ASP A 139 -18.53 20.11 2.21
CA ASP A 139 -19.53 19.04 2.16
C ASP A 139 -19.48 18.28 0.84
N GLU A 140 -19.42 18.99 -0.30
CA GLU A 140 -19.28 18.33 -1.61
C GLU A 140 -18.02 17.45 -1.65
N LYS A 141 -16.90 17.93 -1.11
CA LYS A 141 -15.63 17.17 -1.16
C LYS A 141 -15.63 15.96 -0.24
N LEU A 142 -16.19 16.08 0.95
CA LEU A 142 -16.29 14.96 1.90
C LEU A 142 -17.35 13.94 1.48
N ASN A 143 -18.43 14.38 0.83
CA ASN A 143 -19.44 13.48 0.30
C ASN A 143 -18.89 12.52 -0.76
N MET A 144 -17.83 12.89 -1.50
CA MET A 144 -17.15 11.99 -2.44
C MET A 144 -16.55 10.75 -1.76
N VAL A 145 -16.30 10.81 -0.44
CA VAL A 145 -15.79 9.71 0.38
C VAL A 145 -16.77 9.30 1.48
N CYS A 146 -18.06 9.65 1.32
CA CYS A 146 -19.13 9.31 2.26
C CYS A 146 -18.93 9.84 3.70
N LEU A 147 -18.35 11.04 3.84
CA LEU A 147 -18.15 11.71 5.12
C LEU A 147 -18.93 13.01 5.19
N GLU A 148 -19.31 13.42 6.41
CA GLU A 148 -20.03 14.66 6.67
C GLU A 148 -19.12 15.70 7.35
N SER A 149 -19.21 16.97 6.94
CA SER A 149 -18.38 18.05 7.51
C SER A 149 -18.64 18.30 8.99
N LYS A 150 -19.85 18.03 9.49
CA LYS A 150 -20.22 18.18 10.91
C LYS A 150 -19.36 17.36 11.87
N ASN A 151 -18.67 16.34 11.36
CA ASN A 151 -17.78 15.48 12.13
C ASN A 151 -16.36 16.03 12.21
N LEU A 152 -16.02 17.04 11.38
CA LEU A 152 -14.74 17.73 11.50
C LEU A 152 -14.70 18.49 12.83
N ILE A 153 -13.53 18.42 13.47
CA ILE A 153 -13.28 19.10 14.72
C ILE A 153 -12.27 20.20 14.41
N ASP A 154 -12.65 21.44 14.69
CA ASP A 154 -11.73 22.56 14.61
C ASP A 154 -10.55 22.30 15.54
N VAL A 155 -9.36 22.40 14.97
CA VAL A 155 -8.11 22.31 15.70
C VAL A 155 -7.88 23.66 16.37
N GLU A 156 -7.42 23.68 17.62
CA GLU A 156 -7.12 24.94 18.30
C GLU A 156 -6.12 25.76 17.48
N SER A 157 -6.52 26.98 17.13
CA SER A 157 -5.70 27.90 16.33
C SER A 157 -4.41 28.31 17.05
N SER A 158 -4.34 28.14 18.37
CA SER A 158 -3.12 28.31 19.15
C SER A 158 -2.21 27.09 18.97
N LEU A 159 -1.52 27.05 17.84
CA LEU A 159 -0.23 26.35 17.80
C LEU A 159 0.61 26.93 18.94
N SER A 160 1.18 26.07 19.77
CA SER A 160 2.11 26.57 20.76
C SER A 160 3.25 27.31 20.08
N SER A 161 3.91 28.19 20.83
CA SER A 161 5.09 28.90 20.34
C SER A 161 6.16 27.96 19.78
N ALA A 162 6.17 26.66 20.13
CA ALA A 162 7.16 25.71 19.65
C ALA A 162 6.95 25.27 18.17
N CYS A 163 5.70 25.20 17.70
CA CYS A 163 5.38 24.81 16.32
C CYS A 163 5.01 26.00 15.41
N HIS A 164 5.29 27.24 15.87
CA HIS A 164 4.99 28.44 15.10
C HIS A 164 6.00 28.64 13.95
N PRO A 165 5.61 29.17 12.78
CA PRO A 165 6.53 29.40 11.65
C PRO A 165 7.81 30.16 11.99
N GLU A 166 7.77 31.06 12.97
CA GLU A 166 8.91 31.89 13.39
C GLU A 166 9.93 31.13 14.25
N THR A 167 9.50 30.07 14.95
CA THR A 167 10.33 29.27 15.85
C THR A 167 10.77 27.96 15.22
N LEU A 168 10.00 27.48 14.25
CA LEU A 168 10.44 26.43 13.37
C LEU A 168 11.72 26.88 12.67
N PRO A 169 12.79 26.06 12.67
CA PRO A 169 13.96 26.37 11.86
C PRO A 169 13.49 26.62 10.42
N PRO A 170 14.05 27.62 9.71
CA PRO A 170 13.79 27.76 8.30
C PRO A 170 13.99 26.39 7.66
N PRO A 171 13.11 25.98 6.72
CA PRO A 171 13.27 24.68 6.08
C PRO A 171 14.73 24.57 5.68
N PRO A 172 15.46 23.54 6.14
CA PRO A 172 16.83 23.36 5.72
C PRO A 172 16.83 23.44 4.19
N SER A 173 17.91 23.99 3.60
CA SER A 173 18.11 23.94 2.14
C SER A 173 17.56 22.63 1.61
N PRO A 174 16.68 22.66 0.58
CA PRO A 174 15.80 21.53 0.25
C PRO A 174 16.61 20.25 0.36
N PRO A 175 16.17 19.27 1.17
CA PRO A 175 16.95 18.07 1.41
C PRO A 175 17.40 17.52 0.05
N PRO A 176 18.68 17.12 -0.08
CA PRO A 176 19.20 16.70 -1.38
C PRO A 176 18.26 15.65 -1.95
N ILE A 177 17.73 15.93 -3.15
CA ILE A 177 16.81 15.01 -3.82
C ILE A 177 17.53 13.67 -3.93
N ILE A 178 16.96 12.65 -3.31
CA ILE A 178 17.56 11.32 -3.31
C ILE A 178 17.41 10.76 -4.72
N PRO A 179 18.51 10.37 -5.40
CA PRO A 179 18.42 9.71 -6.69
C PRO A 179 17.62 8.42 -6.57
N ILE A 180 16.73 8.17 -7.53
CA ILE A 180 15.98 6.91 -7.59
C ILE A 180 16.97 5.77 -7.84
N SER A 181 16.90 4.73 -7.01
CA SER A 181 17.71 3.53 -7.18
C SER A 181 17.33 2.78 -8.44
N SER A 182 18.30 2.16 -9.11
CA SER A 182 18.02 1.20 -10.19
C SER A 182 17.24 -0.03 -9.70
N CYS A 183 17.22 -0.26 -8.39
CA CYS A 183 16.47 -1.33 -7.72
C CYS A 183 15.12 -0.83 -7.16
N ALA A 184 14.71 0.39 -7.47
CA ALA A 184 13.45 0.93 -6.96
C ALA A 184 12.26 0.12 -7.48
N VAL A 185 11.29 -0.16 -6.61
CA VAL A 185 10.13 -1.03 -6.94
C VAL A 185 9.42 -0.57 -8.21
N ASP A 186 9.26 0.74 -8.38
CA ASP A 186 8.53 1.32 -9.51
C ASP A 186 9.29 1.23 -10.85
N VAL A 187 10.62 1.06 -10.82
CA VAL A 187 11.47 0.87 -12.02
C VAL A 187 11.67 -0.60 -12.38
N LEU A 188 11.24 -1.52 -11.50
CA LEU A 188 11.36 -2.95 -11.77
C LEU A 188 10.50 -3.35 -12.97
N PRO A 189 10.89 -4.43 -13.69
CA PRO A 189 10.03 -5.02 -14.70
C PRO A 189 8.63 -5.25 -14.18
N LYS A 190 7.64 -4.87 -14.97
CA LYS A 190 6.23 -4.97 -14.63
C LYS A 190 5.43 -5.34 -15.88
N THR A 191 4.54 -6.31 -15.74
CA THR A 191 3.73 -6.82 -16.85
C THR A 191 2.30 -6.35 -16.67
N ASN A 192 1.68 -5.79 -17.70
CA ASN A 192 0.24 -5.56 -17.67
C ASN A 192 -0.47 -6.93 -17.59
N VAL A 193 -1.16 -7.19 -16.47
CA VAL A 193 -1.75 -8.48 -16.16
C VAL A 193 -3.21 -8.52 -16.60
N ASP A 194 -3.51 -9.49 -17.46
CA ASP A 194 -4.87 -9.96 -17.68
C ASP A 194 -5.28 -10.90 -16.53
N ILE A 195 -6.20 -10.42 -15.70
CA ILE A 195 -6.68 -11.13 -14.48
C ILE A 195 -7.36 -12.45 -14.82
N GLU A 196 -8.07 -12.52 -15.95
CA GLU A 196 -8.75 -13.75 -16.34
C GLU A 196 -7.73 -14.81 -16.78
N ARG A 197 -6.67 -14.40 -17.47
CA ARG A 197 -5.63 -15.32 -17.95
C ARG A 197 -4.67 -15.79 -16.86
N ILE A 198 -4.46 -15.01 -15.80
CA ILE A 198 -3.64 -15.45 -14.66
C ILE A 198 -4.39 -16.39 -13.71
N ALA A 199 -5.71 -16.52 -13.86
CA ALA A 199 -6.56 -17.36 -13.02
C ALA A 199 -6.12 -18.83 -12.96
N GLY A 200 -6.52 -19.53 -11.90
CA GLY A 200 -6.27 -20.96 -11.72
C GLY A 200 -5.05 -21.29 -10.87
N TYR A 201 -4.61 -22.54 -10.95
CA TYR A 201 -3.51 -23.06 -10.12
C TYR A 201 -2.15 -22.58 -10.58
N TRP A 202 -1.30 -22.31 -9.60
CA TRP A 202 0.13 -22.04 -9.74
C TRP A 202 0.90 -22.77 -8.64
N TYR A 203 2.05 -23.31 -9.00
CA TYR A 203 2.98 -23.97 -8.10
C TYR A 203 4.20 -23.07 -7.92
N GLU A 204 4.56 -22.79 -6.68
CA GLU A 204 5.82 -22.16 -6.37
C GLU A 204 6.95 -23.15 -6.63
N VAL A 205 7.76 -22.89 -7.66
CA VAL A 205 8.86 -23.80 -8.07
C VAL A 205 10.23 -23.28 -7.64
N ALA A 206 10.32 -22.00 -7.28
CA ALA A 206 11.49 -21.41 -6.65
C ALA A 206 11.09 -20.20 -5.80
N SER A 207 11.70 -20.10 -4.63
CA SER A 207 11.39 -19.07 -3.63
C SER A 207 12.61 -18.78 -2.76
N PRO A 208 12.64 -17.64 -2.06
CA PRO A 208 13.56 -17.46 -0.94
C PRO A 208 13.27 -18.49 0.16
N PRO A 209 14.24 -18.71 1.08
CA PRO A 209 14.01 -19.54 2.25
C PRO A 209 12.77 -19.08 3.04
N PRO A 210 12.01 -20.01 3.65
CA PRO A 210 10.81 -19.65 4.42
C PRO A 210 11.14 -18.73 5.58
N GLU A 211 10.24 -17.79 5.85
CA GLU A 211 10.38 -16.89 6.99
C GLU A 211 9.92 -17.57 8.28
N PRO A 212 10.49 -17.22 9.45
CA PRO A 212 10.04 -17.78 10.73
C PRO A 212 8.54 -17.55 11.01
N LEU A 213 8.00 -16.40 10.60
CA LEU A 213 6.59 -16.05 10.75
C LEU A 213 5.69 -16.69 9.69
N PHE A 214 6.28 -17.24 8.62
CA PHE A 214 5.55 -17.85 7.52
C PHE A 214 6.32 -19.06 6.98
N PRO A 215 6.44 -20.15 7.77
CA PRO A 215 7.32 -21.27 7.49
C PRO A 215 6.69 -22.24 6.49
N LEU A 216 6.08 -21.73 5.42
CA LEU A 216 5.55 -22.54 4.33
C LEU A 216 6.62 -22.75 3.25
N ARG A 217 6.65 -23.96 2.71
CA ARG A 217 7.41 -24.36 1.52
C ARG A 217 6.46 -24.95 0.51
N ASN A 218 6.91 -25.15 -0.73
CA ASN A 218 6.16 -25.87 -1.75
C ASN A 218 4.72 -25.32 -1.85
N MET A 219 4.60 -24.00 -2.03
CA MET A 219 3.28 -23.37 -2.03
C MET A 219 2.52 -23.67 -3.31
N VAL A 220 1.24 -24.05 -3.15
CA VAL A 220 0.24 -24.06 -4.21
C VAL A 220 -0.64 -22.84 -4.03
N LEU A 221 -0.76 -22.05 -5.09
CA LEU A 221 -1.60 -20.88 -5.16
C LEU A 221 -2.75 -21.15 -6.13
N TYR A 222 -3.92 -20.61 -5.84
CA TYR A 222 -5.02 -20.52 -6.79
C TYR A 222 -5.50 -19.08 -6.87
N TYR A 223 -5.52 -18.54 -8.08
CA TYR A 223 -6.04 -17.21 -8.36
C TYR A 223 -7.47 -17.32 -8.88
N HIS A 224 -8.39 -16.65 -8.19
CA HIS A 224 -9.81 -16.58 -8.50
C HIS A 224 -10.19 -15.13 -8.88
N PRO A 225 -10.44 -14.85 -10.18
CA PRO A 225 -10.90 -13.55 -10.63
C PRO A 225 -12.23 -13.16 -9.99
N VAL A 226 -12.34 -11.89 -9.62
CA VAL A 226 -13.57 -11.24 -9.18
C VAL A 226 -13.78 -10.03 -10.09
N GLY A 227 -14.31 -10.27 -11.29
CA GLY A 227 -14.31 -9.26 -12.36
C GLY A 227 -12.92 -9.00 -12.93
N THR A 228 -12.70 -7.80 -13.50
CA THR A 228 -11.52 -7.49 -14.33
C THR A 228 -10.35 -6.86 -13.58
N GLN A 229 -10.55 -6.45 -12.33
CA GLN A 229 -9.58 -5.66 -11.55
C GLN A 229 -9.34 -6.20 -10.14
N HIS A 230 -9.95 -7.32 -9.79
CA HIS A 230 -9.89 -7.89 -8.46
C HIS A 230 -9.65 -9.39 -8.57
N ILE A 231 -8.74 -9.89 -7.74
CA ILE A 231 -8.35 -11.29 -7.70
C ILE A 231 -8.30 -11.73 -6.24
N LYS A 232 -9.02 -12.80 -5.93
CA LYS A 232 -8.87 -13.53 -4.68
C LYS A 232 -7.79 -14.59 -4.87
N MET A 233 -6.94 -14.77 -3.87
CA MET A 233 -5.88 -15.75 -3.88
C MET A 233 -6.13 -16.75 -2.76
N ILE A 234 -5.88 -18.02 -3.02
CA ILE A 234 -5.91 -19.09 -2.02
C ILE A 234 -4.53 -19.73 -2.02
N ILE A 235 -3.91 -19.83 -0.84
CA ILE A 235 -2.56 -20.36 -0.69
C ILE A 235 -2.58 -21.54 0.27
N SER A 236 -1.92 -22.63 -0.10
CA SER A 236 -1.54 -23.68 0.83
C SER A 236 -0.07 -24.04 0.60
N GLY A 237 0.61 -24.53 1.63
CA GLY A 237 1.99 -24.98 1.50
C GLY A 237 2.33 -25.97 2.60
N GLU A 238 3.47 -26.61 2.46
CA GLU A 238 4.00 -27.56 3.43
C GLU A 238 4.64 -26.81 4.61
N GLY A 239 4.21 -27.13 5.83
CA GLY A 239 4.83 -26.63 7.05
C GLY A 239 6.12 -27.36 7.39
N SER A 240 6.82 -26.90 8.43
CA SER A 240 8.03 -27.55 8.94
C SER A 240 7.81 -28.98 9.47
N ASP A 241 6.57 -29.37 9.76
CA ASP A 241 6.16 -30.71 10.17
C ASP A 241 5.84 -31.65 8.99
N GLY A 242 6.09 -31.20 7.75
CA GLY A 242 5.79 -31.95 6.53
C GLY A 242 4.30 -32.04 6.19
N LYS A 243 3.44 -31.30 6.91
CA LYS A 243 1.99 -31.31 6.69
C LYS A 243 1.57 -30.07 5.92
N CYS A 244 0.59 -30.23 5.04
CA CYS A 244 -0.03 -29.10 4.37
C CYS A 244 -0.78 -28.20 5.35
N LYS A 245 -0.48 -26.90 5.29
CA LYS A 245 -1.09 -25.82 6.07
C LYS A 245 -1.88 -24.89 5.15
N GLY A 246 -2.86 -24.18 5.71
CA GLY A 246 -3.80 -23.35 4.97
C GLY A 246 -5.22 -23.97 4.95
N PRO A 247 -6.12 -23.48 4.09
CA PRO A 247 -5.91 -22.40 3.14
C PRO A 247 -5.71 -21.05 3.82
N LEU A 248 -4.81 -20.26 3.26
CA LEU A 248 -4.69 -18.83 3.53
C LEU A 248 -5.35 -18.07 2.39
N TYR A 249 -5.92 -16.92 2.70
CA TYR A 249 -6.69 -16.15 1.73
C TYR A 249 -6.00 -14.82 1.45
N GLY A 250 -5.96 -14.46 0.18
CA GLY A 250 -5.54 -13.16 -0.30
C GLY A 250 -6.68 -12.47 -1.04
N ASP A 251 -6.72 -11.16 -0.94
CA ASP A 251 -7.67 -10.31 -1.64
C ASP A 251 -6.90 -9.13 -2.22
N PHE A 252 -6.76 -9.09 -3.55
CA PHE A 252 -5.86 -8.18 -4.26
C PHE A 252 -6.58 -7.44 -5.37
N LYS A 253 -6.38 -6.12 -5.43
CA LYS A 253 -6.96 -5.26 -6.47
C LYS A 253 -5.87 -4.60 -7.28
N VAL A 254 -6.09 -4.57 -8.60
CA VAL A 254 -5.31 -3.75 -9.53
C VAL A 254 -5.45 -2.31 -9.09
N ARG A 255 -4.32 -1.62 -8.90
CA ARG A 255 -4.35 -0.24 -8.41
C ARG A 255 -4.54 0.77 -9.52
N CYS A 256 -4.00 0.49 -10.70
CA CYS A 256 -4.12 1.36 -11.87
C CYS A 256 -5.16 0.81 -12.83
N THR A 257 -6.41 1.26 -12.68
CA THR A 257 -7.55 0.73 -13.43
C THR A 257 -7.55 1.13 -14.90
N GLU A 258 -7.11 2.37 -15.21
CA GLU A 258 -7.01 2.85 -16.59
C GLU A 258 -5.81 2.26 -17.35
N LYS A 259 -4.69 2.06 -16.64
CA LYS A 259 -3.46 1.49 -17.19
C LYS A 259 -2.88 0.48 -16.19
N PRO A 260 -3.40 -0.75 -16.16
CA PRO A 260 -2.87 -1.77 -15.27
C PRO A 260 -1.40 -2.05 -15.60
N ASP A 261 -0.56 -2.02 -14.59
CA ASP A 261 0.89 -2.23 -14.72
C ASP A 261 1.35 -3.46 -13.94
N GLY A 262 0.41 -4.33 -13.56
CA GLY A 262 0.68 -5.55 -12.80
C GLY A 262 0.99 -5.32 -11.33
N ARG A 263 0.81 -4.09 -10.81
CA ARG A 263 0.84 -3.81 -9.37
C ARG A 263 -0.55 -3.98 -8.75
N PHE A 264 -0.54 -4.68 -7.64
CA PHE A 264 -1.68 -4.99 -6.80
C PHE A 264 -1.38 -4.48 -5.41
N LEU A 265 -2.41 -3.97 -4.75
CA LEU A 265 -2.40 -3.83 -3.29
C LEU A 265 -3.63 -4.55 -2.76
N GLY A 266 -3.35 -5.36 -1.75
CA GLY A 266 -4.31 -6.30 -1.20
C GLY A 266 -3.97 -6.65 0.23
N ARG A 267 -4.67 -7.64 0.73
CA ARG A 267 -4.50 -8.14 2.09
C ARG A 267 -4.40 -9.65 2.10
N LEU A 268 -3.59 -10.17 3.01
CA LEU A 268 -3.44 -11.60 3.27
C LEU A 268 -4.00 -11.92 4.65
N ASN A 269 -4.83 -12.95 4.73
CA ASN A 269 -5.36 -13.49 5.97
C ASN A 269 -4.40 -14.55 6.50
N LYS A 270 -3.66 -14.20 7.55
CA LYS A 270 -2.82 -15.12 8.31
C LYS A 270 -3.53 -15.47 9.61
N THR A 271 -4.01 -16.71 9.72
CA THR A 271 -4.62 -17.24 10.95
C THR A 271 -5.73 -16.37 11.54
N GLY A 272 -6.56 -15.75 10.68
CA GLY A 272 -7.66 -14.87 11.08
C GLY A 272 -7.30 -13.38 11.13
N LEU A 273 -6.01 -13.03 11.02
CA LEU A 273 -5.54 -11.64 10.98
C LEU A 273 -5.26 -11.23 9.53
N TRP A 274 -5.94 -10.18 9.06
CA TRP A 274 -5.67 -9.58 7.77
C TRP A 274 -4.49 -8.60 7.85
N THR A 275 -3.53 -8.73 6.95
CA THR A 275 -2.38 -7.82 6.84
C THR A 275 -2.27 -7.29 5.41
N TRP A 276 -2.09 -5.98 5.27
CA TRP A 276 -1.91 -5.33 3.97
C TRP A 276 -0.55 -5.65 3.36
N THR A 277 -0.53 -5.82 2.04
CA THR A 277 0.69 -6.08 1.28
C THR A 277 0.54 -5.64 -0.17
N THR A 278 1.67 -5.34 -0.80
CA THR A 278 1.75 -5.10 -2.24
C THR A 278 2.24 -6.35 -2.94
N MET A 279 1.78 -6.54 -4.17
CA MET A 279 2.26 -7.59 -5.08
C MET A 279 2.46 -6.98 -6.46
N GLN A 280 3.55 -7.32 -7.12
CA GLN A 280 3.85 -6.94 -8.49
C GLN A 280 4.12 -8.19 -9.30
N ILE A 281 3.42 -8.36 -10.42
CA ILE A 281 3.76 -9.40 -11.39
C ILE A 281 4.83 -8.82 -12.32
N MET A 282 6.07 -9.21 -12.07
CA MET A 282 7.21 -8.72 -12.85
C MET A 282 7.23 -9.29 -14.27
N TYR A 283 6.82 -10.54 -14.40
CA TYR A 283 6.76 -11.27 -15.67
C TYR A 283 5.66 -12.32 -15.60
N THR A 284 4.92 -12.52 -16.68
CA THR A 284 4.16 -13.75 -16.88
C THR A 284 3.95 -13.98 -18.37
N ASP A 285 3.95 -15.25 -18.78
CA ASP A 285 3.45 -15.67 -20.09
C ASP A 285 2.04 -16.29 -20.00
N TYR A 286 1.40 -16.22 -18.83
CA TYR A 286 0.10 -16.77 -18.45
C TYR A 286 0.00 -18.30 -18.44
N ASP A 287 0.60 -18.93 -19.44
CA ASP A 287 0.41 -20.34 -19.77
C ASP A 287 1.41 -21.25 -19.05
N HIS A 288 2.57 -20.73 -18.62
CA HIS A 288 3.64 -21.55 -18.06
C HIS A 288 4.22 -20.99 -16.78
N VAL A 289 4.60 -19.71 -16.76
CA VAL A 289 5.42 -19.15 -15.68
C VAL A 289 5.01 -17.72 -15.33
N ALA A 290 5.17 -17.36 -14.06
CA ALA A 290 5.05 -16.00 -13.57
C ALA A 290 6.11 -15.71 -12.51
N ILE A 291 6.47 -14.43 -12.36
CA ILE A 291 7.28 -13.94 -11.25
C ILE A 291 6.42 -12.97 -10.45
N ALA A 292 6.07 -13.39 -9.23
CA ALA A 292 5.40 -12.53 -8.27
C ALA A 292 6.45 -11.93 -7.33
N TYR A 293 6.44 -10.61 -7.19
CA TYR A 293 7.31 -9.84 -6.32
C TYR A 293 6.48 -9.13 -5.26
N SER A 294 6.98 -9.06 -4.04
CA SER A 294 6.38 -8.25 -2.98
C SER A 294 7.47 -7.51 -2.22
N CYS A 295 7.18 -6.27 -1.83
CA CYS A 295 8.02 -5.47 -0.96
C CYS A 295 7.17 -4.94 0.18
N MET A 296 7.49 -5.31 1.42
CA MET A 296 6.77 -4.76 2.58
C MET A 296 7.35 -3.41 3.02
N ASN A 297 8.66 -3.19 2.87
CA ASN A 297 9.33 -1.97 3.32
C ASN A 297 10.18 -1.39 2.20
N GLU A 298 9.68 -0.33 1.55
CA GLU A 298 10.48 0.49 0.64
C GLU A 298 11.38 1.46 1.43
N ARG A 299 12.57 1.73 0.91
CA ARG A 299 13.52 2.73 1.40
C ARG A 299 13.26 4.07 0.73
N GLU A 300 13.90 5.13 1.22
CA GLU A 300 13.74 6.49 0.70
C GLU A 300 14.12 6.63 -0.78
N ASP A 301 15.07 5.81 -1.28
CA ASP A 301 15.50 5.75 -2.68
C ASP A 301 14.56 4.90 -3.57
N GLY A 302 13.45 4.41 -3.01
CA GLY A 302 12.46 3.54 -3.63
C GLY A 302 12.86 2.06 -3.69
N SER A 303 14.08 1.70 -3.31
CA SER A 303 14.52 0.30 -3.26
C SER A 303 13.85 -0.46 -2.13
N CYS A 304 13.63 -1.76 -2.29
CA CYS A 304 13.08 -2.54 -1.20
C CYS A 304 14.13 -2.89 -0.15
N ASN A 305 13.75 -2.89 1.12
CA ASN A 305 14.56 -3.48 2.17
C ASN A 305 14.76 -4.98 1.86
N PRO A 306 16.01 -5.48 1.76
CA PRO A 306 16.30 -6.87 1.39
C PRO A 306 15.63 -7.91 2.30
N ALA A 307 15.42 -7.59 3.58
CA ALA A 307 14.72 -8.50 4.50
C ALA A 307 13.23 -8.66 4.15
N SER A 308 12.61 -7.65 3.52
CA SER A 308 11.19 -7.64 3.14
C SER A 308 10.93 -7.87 1.66
N ALA A 309 11.98 -7.88 0.84
CA ALA A 309 11.85 -8.16 -0.59
C ALA A 309 11.68 -9.67 -0.80
N LYS A 310 10.65 -10.06 -1.54
CA LYS A 310 10.37 -11.46 -1.87
C LYS A 310 10.02 -11.57 -3.34
N ALA A 311 10.61 -12.57 -4.00
CA ALA A 311 10.25 -12.96 -5.35
C ALA A 311 9.94 -14.45 -5.34
N HIS A 312 8.91 -14.83 -6.08
CA HIS A 312 8.46 -16.20 -6.21
C HIS A 312 8.38 -16.53 -7.70
N ILE A 313 9.02 -17.61 -8.13
CA ILE A 313 8.80 -18.16 -9.46
C ILE A 313 7.63 -19.14 -9.34
N LEU A 314 6.54 -18.77 -10.00
CA LEU A 314 5.31 -19.54 -10.08
C LEU A 314 5.27 -20.26 -11.43
N SER A 315 4.83 -21.51 -11.45
CA SER A 315 4.67 -22.31 -12.67
C SER A 315 3.30 -22.97 -12.72
N ARG A 316 2.74 -23.17 -13.92
CA ARG A 316 1.56 -24.02 -14.12
C ARG A 316 1.88 -25.51 -13.93
N GLN A 317 3.16 -25.86 -13.94
CA GLN A 317 3.69 -27.20 -13.70
C GLN A 317 4.47 -27.22 -12.39
N THR A 318 4.69 -28.42 -11.84
CA THR A 318 5.40 -28.56 -10.56
C THR A 318 6.93 -28.48 -10.70
N THR A 319 7.44 -28.34 -11.92
CA THR A 319 8.85 -28.16 -12.24
C THR A 319 9.03 -27.09 -13.31
N LEU A 320 10.26 -26.61 -13.44
CA LEU A 320 10.66 -25.64 -14.46
C LEU A 320 11.93 -26.12 -15.16
N ASP A 321 11.91 -26.14 -16.49
CA ASP A 321 13.10 -26.47 -17.27
C ASP A 321 14.22 -25.43 -17.06
N GLU A 322 15.45 -25.85 -17.32
CA GLU A 322 16.65 -25.04 -17.07
C GLU A 322 16.67 -23.73 -17.88
N THR A 323 16.13 -23.75 -19.11
CA THR A 323 16.12 -22.56 -19.98
C THR A 323 15.18 -21.50 -19.43
N ARG A 324 13.94 -21.88 -19.08
CA ARG A 324 12.99 -20.98 -18.43
C ARG A 324 13.51 -20.48 -17.09
N ARG A 325 14.09 -21.36 -16.28
CA ARG A 325 14.69 -21.01 -14.99
C ARG A 325 15.78 -19.95 -15.11
N LYS A 326 16.74 -20.15 -16.02
CA LYS A 326 17.82 -19.17 -16.28
C LYS A 326 17.25 -17.82 -16.69
N ARG A 327 16.21 -17.81 -17.52
CA ARG A 327 15.50 -16.58 -17.91
C ARG A 327 14.84 -15.90 -16.70
N MET A 328 14.11 -16.64 -15.87
CA MET A 328 13.43 -16.08 -14.70
C MET A 328 14.42 -15.51 -13.69
N ASN A 329 15.52 -16.21 -13.42
CA ASN A 329 16.59 -15.71 -12.56
C ASN A 329 17.26 -14.45 -13.12
N GLY A 330 17.35 -14.30 -14.46
CA GLY A 330 17.79 -13.04 -15.07
C GLY A 330 16.87 -11.85 -14.75
N ILE A 331 15.56 -12.07 -14.71
CA ILE A 331 14.58 -11.04 -14.32
C ILE A 331 14.68 -10.73 -12.82
N ILE A 332 14.84 -11.76 -11.97
CA ILE A 332 15.02 -11.58 -10.52
C ILE A 332 16.30 -10.78 -10.20
N LEU A 333 17.39 -11.04 -10.92
CA LEU A 333 18.62 -10.25 -10.81
C LEU A 333 18.41 -8.77 -11.15
N SER A 334 17.54 -8.45 -12.11
CA SER A 334 17.21 -7.05 -12.43
C SER A 334 16.45 -6.33 -11.30
N ALA A 335 15.85 -7.08 -10.36
CA ALA A 335 15.31 -6.55 -9.11
C ALA A 335 16.30 -6.52 -7.95
N CYS A 336 17.60 -6.70 -8.26
CA CYS A 336 18.68 -6.69 -7.27
C CYS A 336 18.51 -7.77 -6.19
N LEU A 337 17.86 -8.88 -6.54
CA LEU A 337 17.72 -10.06 -5.71
C LEU A 337 18.66 -11.16 -6.18
N SER A 338 19.07 -12.01 -5.25
CA SER A 338 19.82 -13.22 -5.57
C SER A 338 18.96 -14.17 -6.41
N PRO A 339 19.57 -14.93 -7.35
CA PRO A 339 18.89 -16.01 -8.05
C PRO A 339 18.26 -16.98 -7.06
N LEU A 340 17.08 -17.47 -7.40
CA LEU A 340 16.37 -18.43 -6.57
C LEU A 340 16.81 -19.86 -6.93
N ASN A 341 16.88 -20.69 -5.90
CA ASN A 341 17.10 -22.10 -6.05
C ASN A 341 15.75 -22.81 -6.19
N ASP A 342 15.72 -23.79 -7.07
CA ASP A 342 14.56 -24.63 -7.23
C ASP A 342 14.37 -25.57 -6.04
N HIS A 343 13.11 -25.89 -5.84
CA HIS A 343 12.72 -27.07 -5.09
C HIS A 343 11.72 -27.85 -5.93
N ILE A 344 11.79 -29.18 -5.86
CA ILE A 344 10.82 -30.04 -6.53
C ILE A 344 9.51 -29.90 -5.78
N HIS A 345 8.50 -29.36 -6.45
CA HIS A 345 7.15 -29.35 -5.94
C HIS A 345 6.47 -30.69 -6.31
N ASP A 346 5.78 -31.32 -5.38
CA ASP A 346 5.07 -32.60 -5.63
C ASP A 346 3.54 -32.42 -5.76
N GLY A 347 3.03 -31.24 -5.39
CA GLY A 347 1.63 -30.87 -5.55
C GLY A 347 0.75 -31.33 -4.40
N VAL A 348 1.32 -31.88 -3.34
CA VAL A 348 0.59 -32.55 -2.26
C VAL A 348 -0.40 -31.62 -1.55
N CYS A 349 -0.10 -30.32 -1.49
CA CYS A 349 -0.98 -29.33 -0.85
C CYS A 349 -2.10 -28.77 -1.73
N LYS A 350 -2.29 -29.28 -2.96
CA LYS A 350 -3.36 -28.85 -3.86
C LYS A 350 -4.77 -29.10 -3.28
N SER A 351 -4.95 -30.19 -2.52
CA SER A 351 -6.24 -30.52 -1.89
C SER A 351 -6.72 -29.45 -0.91
N LYS A 352 -5.81 -28.87 -0.11
CA LYS A 352 -6.12 -27.77 0.82
C LYS A 352 -6.56 -26.49 0.11
N VAL A 353 -6.04 -26.25 -1.09
CA VAL A 353 -6.48 -25.13 -1.93
C VAL A 353 -7.88 -25.39 -2.48
N ALA A 354 -8.19 -26.64 -2.88
CA ALA A 354 -9.53 -27.02 -3.31
C ALA A 354 -10.57 -26.88 -2.17
N GLU A 355 -10.24 -27.31 -0.95
CA GLU A 355 -11.08 -27.09 0.25
C GLU A 355 -11.39 -25.59 0.44
N GLY A 356 -10.38 -24.71 0.28
CA GLY A 356 -10.57 -23.26 0.40
C GLY A 356 -11.44 -22.66 -0.71
N LEU A 357 -11.39 -23.23 -1.91
CA LEU A 357 -12.22 -22.79 -3.04
C LEU A 357 -13.70 -23.11 -2.78
N GLU A 358 -13.99 -24.35 -2.34
CA GLU A 358 -15.35 -24.77 -1.97
C GLU A 358 -15.95 -23.86 -0.87
N MET A 359 -15.15 -23.48 0.13
CA MET A 359 -15.58 -22.55 1.18
C MET A 359 -15.89 -21.15 0.65
N LEU A 360 -15.13 -20.65 -0.33
CA LEU A 360 -15.38 -19.35 -0.95
C LEU A 360 -16.69 -19.37 -1.75
N GLU A 361 -16.92 -20.43 -2.53
CA GLU A 361 -18.14 -20.58 -3.34
C GLU A 361 -19.40 -20.69 -2.46
N GLN A 362 -19.33 -21.43 -1.34
CA GLN A 362 -20.44 -21.52 -0.39
C GLN A 362 -20.82 -20.17 0.22
N LYS A 363 -19.83 -19.31 0.54
CA LYS A 363 -20.09 -17.97 1.08
C LYS A 363 -20.79 -17.06 0.08
N VAL A 364 -20.43 -17.14 -1.20
CA VAL A 364 -21.09 -16.36 -2.26
C VAL A 364 -22.57 -16.75 -2.36
N ASN A 365 -22.88 -18.04 -2.29
CA ASN A 365 -24.25 -18.53 -2.37
C ASN A 365 -25.09 -18.26 -1.10
N ALA A 366 -24.46 -17.96 0.03
CA ALA A 366 -25.11 -17.69 1.30
C ALA A 366 -25.35 -16.19 1.58
N ALA A 367 -24.83 -15.29 0.75
CA ALA A 367 -25.09 -13.86 0.89
C ALA A 367 -26.55 -13.55 0.50
N PRO A 368 -27.35 -12.87 1.34
CA PRO A 368 -28.71 -12.49 0.99
C PRO A 368 -28.69 -11.56 -0.24
N ALA A 369 -29.57 -11.86 -1.20
CA ALA A 369 -29.70 -11.18 -2.48
C ALA A 369 -30.08 -9.71 -2.37
#